data_AF-A0A356NF16-F1
#
_entry.id   AF-A0A356NF16-F1
#
_cell.length_a   1.000
_cell.length_b   1.000
_cell.length_c   1.000
_cell.angle_alpha   90.00
_cell.angle_beta   90.00
_cell.angle_gamma   90.00
#
_symmetry.space_group_name_H-M   'P 1'
#
loop_
_entity.id
_entity.type
_entity.pdbx_description
1 polymer ?
#
loop_
_entity_poly.entity_id
_entity_poly.type
_entity_poly.pdbx_seq_one_letter_code
_entity_poly.pdbx_strand_id
1 'polypeptide(L)'
;GGGGGPAPPWVGGVTRPRDPAAAAQLVAIFVECVVAPGVTAEALARLAQKPNLRLLALDQAAVAGASGQQLRTILGGVLAQQRDQQPVDRSTWQVVSTAQPDATLLAELDFAWRVVRHVRSNAIVVSKDQQTLGIGAGQMNRVGAAELALAAAGEQAHGAVLASDGFFPFSDTVKLAAGAGIRALVQPGGSKRDEESVAACNALGLVMICTGRRHFLH
;
A
#
# COMPACT_ATOMS: atom_id res chain seq x y z
N GLY A 1 -17.78 23.54 -20.00
CA GLY A 1 -18.45 22.23 -19.95
C GLY A 1 -17.39 21.16 -20.09
N GLY A 2 -17.17 20.39 -19.03
CA GLY A 2 -16.18 19.32 -18.96
C GLY A 2 -16.39 18.62 -17.64
N GLY A 3 -17.27 17.60 -17.66
CA GLY A 3 -17.70 16.87 -16.48
C GLY A 3 -16.52 16.11 -15.88
N GLY A 4 -16.06 16.55 -14.72
CA GLY A 4 -15.44 15.65 -13.77
C GLY A 4 -16.51 14.66 -13.34
N GLY A 5 -16.34 13.37 -13.67
CA GLY A 5 -17.17 12.32 -13.11
C GLY A 5 -17.17 12.41 -11.57
N PRO A 6 -18.18 11.83 -10.89
CA PRO A 6 -18.21 11.86 -9.44
C PRO A 6 -16.87 11.34 -8.91
N ALA A 7 -16.23 12.13 -8.04
CA ALA A 7 -15.03 11.69 -7.34
C ALA A 7 -15.32 10.31 -6.74
N PRO A 8 -14.37 9.36 -6.81
CA PRO A 8 -14.59 8.02 -6.30
C PRO A 8 -15.06 8.10 -4.83
N PRO A 9 -15.99 7.24 -4.42
CA PRO A 9 -16.50 7.24 -3.06
C PRO A 9 -15.35 7.00 -2.07
N TRP A 10 -15.11 7.97 -1.19
CA TRP A 10 -14.04 7.90 -0.20
C TRP A 10 -14.54 7.15 1.05
N VAL A 11 -13.96 5.97 1.30
CA VAL A 11 -14.10 5.24 2.55
C VAL A 11 -12.81 5.38 3.35
N GLY A 12 -12.90 5.99 4.53
CA GLY A 12 -11.76 6.22 5.42
C GLY A 12 -11.74 5.24 6.59
N GLY A 13 -10.61 4.58 6.81
CA GLY A 13 -10.35 3.76 7.99
C GLY A 13 -9.33 4.42 8.91
N VAL A 14 -9.53 4.33 10.22
CA VAL A 14 -8.60 4.90 11.20
C VAL A 14 -8.25 3.92 12.29
N THR A 15 -6.98 3.91 12.71
CA THR A 15 -6.45 2.92 13.68
C THR A 15 -6.58 3.34 15.15
N ARG A 16 -7.03 4.58 15.42
CA ARG A 16 -7.20 5.14 16.77
C ARG A 16 -8.54 5.84 16.92
N PRO A 17 -9.13 5.86 18.13
CA PRO A 17 -10.37 6.58 18.39
C PRO A 17 -10.32 8.02 17.89
N ARG A 18 -11.44 8.53 17.38
CA ARG A 18 -11.49 9.88 16.79
C ARG A 18 -11.80 10.94 17.84
N ASP A 19 -10.97 11.97 17.83
CA ASP A 19 -11.11 13.19 18.62
C ASP A 19 -11.81 14.31 17.79
N PRO A 20 -12.15 15.44 18.43
CA PRO A 20 -12.83 16.55 17.75
C PRO A 20 -12.01 17.17 16.62
N ALA A 21 -10.68 17.17 16.71
CA ALA A 21 -9.79 17.77 15.72
C ALA A 21 -9.77 16.95 14.43
N ALA A 22 -9.64 15.63 14.53
CA ALA A 22 -9.74 14.71 13.41
C ALA A 22 -11.15 14.75 12.79
N ALA A 23 -12.20 14.85 13.62
CA ALA A 23 -13.57 15.00 13.12
C ALA A 23 -13.76 16.28 12.30
N ALA A 24 -13.16 17.41 12.71
CA ALA A 24 -13.24 18.65 11.96
C ALA A 24 -12.63 18.54 10.55
N GLN A 25 -11.50 17.84 10.41
CA GLN A 25 -10.89 17.60 9.10
C GLN A 25 -11.78 16.71 8.21
N LEU A 26 -12.39 15.66 8.78
CA LEU A 26 -13.31 14.77 8.06
C LEU A 26 -14.59 15.49 7.60
N VAL A 27 -15.07 16.47 8.38
CA VAL A 27 -16.22 17.29 7.99
C VAL A 27 -15.90 18.18 6.79
N ALA A 28 -14.65 18.67 6.68
CA ALA A 28 -14.20 19.56 5.61
C ALA A 28 -14.09 18.86 4.24
N ILE A 29 -13.98 17.53 4.21
CA ILE A 29 -13.90 16.76 2.96
C ILE A 29 -15.16 15.93 2.72
N PHE A 30 -15.42 15.54 1.48
CA PHE A 30 -16.48 14.58 1.18
C PHE A 30 -15.99 13.16 1.52
N VAL A 31 -16.63 12.53 2.51
CA VAL A 31 -16.36 11.15 2.93
C VAL A 31 -17.69 10.43 3.02
N GLU A 32 -17.73 9.23 2.43
CA GLU A 32 -18.93 8.43 2.38
C GLU A 32 -19.11 7.57 3.64
N CYS A 33 -18.02 6.98 4.10
CA CYS A 33 -17.99 6.11 5.27
C CYS A 33 -16.69 6.30 6.06
N VAL A 34 -16.81 6.37 7.39
CA VAL A 34 -15.70 6.37 8.33
C VAL A 34 -15.80 5.15 9.23
N VAL A 35 -14.73 4.37 9.31
CA VAL A 35 -14.61 3.23 10.20
C VAL A 35 -13.55 3.51 11.26
N ALA A 36 -13.92 3.47 12.53
CA ALA A 36 -13.04 3.79 13.65
C ALA A 36 -13.19 2.79 14.82
N PRO A 37 -12.14 2.57 15.64
CA PRO A 37 -12.24 1.70 16.81
C PRO A 37 -13.13 2.27 17.93
N GLY A 38 -13.44 3.56 17.84
CA GLY A 38 -14.26 4.29 18.79
C GLY A 38 -14.35 5.75 18.36
N VAL A 39 -15.38 6.45 18.82
CA VAL A 39 -15.63 7.85 18.48
C VAL A 39 -16.06 8.56 19.75
N THR A 40 -15.40 9.67 20.08
CA THR A 40 -15.78 10.50 21.23
C THR A 40 -17.14 11.17 20.98
N ALA A 41 -17.89 11.48 22.04
CA ALA A 41 -19.20 12.14 21.91
C ALA A 41 -19.11 13.46 21.13
N GLU A 42 -18.06 14.24 21.36
CA GLU A 42 -17.80 15.49 20.65
C GLU A 42 -17.48 15.28 19.16
N ALA A 43 -16.68 14.26 18.82
CA ALA A 43 -16.42 13.89 17.42
C ALA A 43 -17.69 13.42 16.72
N LEU A 44 -18.52 12.62 17.40
CA LEU A 44 -19.79 12.14 16.88
C LEU A 44 -20.74 13.31 16.56
N ALA A 45 -20.88 14.28 17.47
CA ALA A 45 -21.72 15.45 17.27
C ALA A 45 -21.29 16.29 16.04
N ARG A 46 -19.99 16.35 15.76
CA ARG A 46 -19.46 17.01 14.56
C ARG A 46 -19.73 16.22 13.29
N LEU A 47 -19.44 14.92 13.29
CA LEU A 47 -19.64 14.05 12.14
C LEU A 47 -21.12 13.92 11.77
N ALA A 48 -22.03 13.97 12.75
CA ALA A 48 -23.47 13.93 12.56
C ALA A 48 -24.02 15.13 11.74
N GLN A 49 -23.24 16.20 11.56
CA GLN A 49 -23.61 17.32 10.68
C GLN A 49 -23.62 16.92 9.20
N LYS A 50 -23.02 15.77 8.84
CA LYS A 50 -23.08 15.21 7.48
C LYS A 50 -24.17 14.12 7.44
N PRO A 51 -25.39 14.41 6.95
CA PRO A 51 -26.52 13.47 7.05
C PRO A 51 -26.32 12.15 6.29
N ASN A 52 -25.45 12.14 5.28
CA ASN A 52 -25.17 10.96 4.45
C ASN A 52 -23.90 10.20 4.88
N LEU A 53 -23.18 10.68 5.90
CA LEU A 53 -21.96 10.03 6.37
C LEU A 53 -22.32 8.77 7.17
N ARG A 54 -21.82 7.62 6.72
CA ARG A 54 -21.89 6.38 7.48
C ARG A 54 -20.71 6.33 8.47
N LEU A 55 -21.02 6.18 9.75
CA LEU A 55 -20.01 6.02 10.79
C LEU A 55 -20.13 4.62 11.40
N LEU A 56 -19.07 3.83 11.30
CA LEU A 56 -19.00 2.49 11.87
C LEU A 56 -17.97 2.46 13.00
N ALA A 57 -18.42 2.15 14.21
CA ALA A 57 -17.55 1.85 15.33
C ALA A 57 -17.25 0.35 15.34
N LEU A 58 -15.98 -0.01 15.18
CA LEU A 58 -15.50 -1.39 15.14
C LEU A 58 -14.57 -1.63 16.32
N ASP A 59 -15.12 -2.18 17.41
CA ASP A 59 -14.37 -2.41 18.64
C ASP A 59 -13.06 -3.19 18.39
N GLN A 60 -11.96 -2.74 19.03
CA GLN A 60 -10.65 -3.36 18.82
C GLN A 60 -10.59 -4.79 19.32
N ALA A 61 -11.28 -5.12 20.41
CA ALA A 61 -11.31 -6.49 20.92
C ALA A 61 -12.07 -7.41 19.94
N ALA A 62 -13.17 -6.91 19.35
CA ALA A 62 -13.87 -7.62 18.28
C ALA A 62 -12.99 -7.85 17.04
N VAL A 63 -12.19 -6.85 16.62
CA VAL A 63 -11.26 -7.00 15.50
C VAL A 63 -10.14 -7.99 15.83
N ALA A 64 -9.59 -7.94 17.04
CA ALA A 64 -8.53 -8.85 17.50
C ALA A 64 -9.03 -10.29 17.65
N GLY A 65 -10.28 -10.49 18.09
CA GLY A 65 -10.93 -11.79 18.21
C GLY A 65 -11.50 -12.33 16.90
N ALA A 66 -11.47 -11.56 15.82
CA ALA A 66 -12.01 -11.99 14.53
C ALA A 66 -11.20 -13.14 13.94
N SER A 67 -11.90 -14.14 13.38
CA SER A 67 -11.29 -15.30 12.75
C SER A 67 -10.19 -14.89 11.76
N GLY A 68 -9.04 -15.57 11.87
CA GLY A 68 -7.96 -15.45 10.90
C GLY A 68 -8.27 -16.09 9.55
N GLN A 69 -9.44 -16.73 9.37
CA GLN A 69 -9.83 -17.31 8.09
C GLN A 69 -10.46 -16.28 7.15
N GLN A 70 -10.05 -16.32 5.90
CA GLN A 70 -10.66 -15.62 4.77
C GLN A 70 -11.39 -16.64 3.91
N LEU A 71 -12.65 -16.33 3.60
CA LEU A 71 -13.49 -17.14 2.72
C LEU A 71 -13.63 -16.46 1.36
N ARG A 72 -13.55 -17.24 0.28
CA ARG A 72 -13.86 -16.79 -1.08
C ARG A 72 -14.84 -17.76 -1.73
N THR A 73 -15.96 -17.24 -2.20
CA THR A 73 -16.97 -18.03 -2.93
C THR A 73 -16.47 -18.37 -4.33
N ILE A 74 -16.72 -19.59 -4.77
CA ILE A 74 -16.54 -20.07 -6.15
C ILE A 74 -17.80 -20.79 -6.60
N LEU A 75 -17.96 -21.04 -7.91
CA LEU A 75 -19.09 -21.82 -8.39
C LEU A 75 -19.07 -23.21 -7.72
N GLY A 76 -20.13 -23.52 -6.98
CA GLY A 76 -20.28 -24.81 -6.29
C GLY A 76 -19.56 -24.93 -4.94
N GLY A 77 -18.98 -23.86 -4.37
CA GLY A 77 -18.35 -23.97 -3.05
C GLY A 77 -17.66 -22.72 -2.51
N VAL A 78 -16.81 -22.93 -1.50
CA VAL A 78 -16.01 -21.89 -0.83
C VAL A 78 -14.57 -22.36 -0.66
N LEU A 79 -13.63 -21.47 -0.95
CA LEU A 79 -12.23 -21.62 -0.55
C LEU A 79 -12.02 -20.94 0.80
N ALA A 80 -11.36 -21.61 1.73
CA ALA A 80 -10.98 -21.07 3.03
C ALA A 80 -9.45 -21.03 3.13
N GLN A 81 -8.89 -19.87 3.48
CA GLN A 81 -7.45 -19.68 3.66
C GLN A 81 -7.17 -18.85 4.90
N GLN A 82 -5.94 -18.89 5.42
CA GLN A 82 -5.53 -17.93 6.45
C GLN A 82 -5.33 -16.54 5.83
N ARG A 83 -5.76 -15.50 6.55
CA ARG A 83 -5.50 -14.11 6.18
C ARG A 83 -4.00 -13.86 6.25
N ASP A 84 -3.51 -13.14 5.27
CA ASP A 84 -2.16 -12.62 5.30
C ASP A 84 -2.07 -11.44 6.29
N GLN A 85 -1.83 -11.77 7.56
CA GLN A 85 -1.78 -10.82 8.68
C GLN A 85 -0.51 -10.93 9.52
N GLN A 86 0.40 -11.83 9.17
CA GLN A 86 1.65 -11.95 9.93
C GLN A 86 2.40 -10.61 9.91
N PRO A 87 3.03 -10.23 11.03
CA PRO A 87 3.86 -9.03 11.10
C PRO A 87 5.01 -9.08 10.08
N VAL A 88 5.44 -7.91 9.64
CA VAL A 88 6.66 -7.79 8.83
C VAL A 88 7.86 -8.03 9.75
N ASP A 89 8.60 -9.11 9.47
CA ASP A 89 9.87 -9.40 10.12
C ASP A 89 11.01 -8.85 9.26
N ARG A 90 11.61 -7.75 9.71
CA ARG A 90 12.72 -7.12 9.00
C ARG A 90 14.02 -7.91 9.08
N SER A 91 14.15 -8.87 10.01
CA SER A 91 15.37 -9.68 10.12
C SER A 91 15.56 -10.62 8.94
N THR A 92 14.48 -10.92 8.19
CA THR A 92 14.54 -11.74 6.97
C THR A 92 14.87 -10.94 5.72
N TRP A 93 14.96 -9.61 5.81
CA TRP A 93 15.18 -8.74 4.67
C TRP A 93 16.65 -8.76 4.25
N GLN A 94 16.88 -8.88 2.95
CA GLN A 94 18.21 -8.89 2.37
C GLN A 94 18.39 -7.69 1.44
N VAL A 95 19.39 -6.86 1.71
CA VAL A 95 19.84 -5.83 0.76
C VAL A 95 20.65 -6.56 -0.31
N VAL A 96 20.11 -6.65 -1.52
CA VAL A 96 20.71 -7.41 -2.63
C VAL A 96 21.49 -6.53 -3.61
N SER A 97 21.26 -5.21 -3.56
CA SER A 97 22.04 -4.21 -4.30
C SER A 97 23.32 -3.79 -3.58
N THR A 98 24.24 -3.15 -4.29
CA THR A 98 25.45 -2.53 -3.73
C THR A 98 25.13 -1.31 -2.87
N ALA A 99 24.21 -0.45 -3.33
CA ALA A 99 23.74 0.70 -2.57
C ALA A 99 23.05 0.23 -1.27
N GLN A 100 23.34 0.92 -0.18
CA GLN A 100 22.81 0.61 1.15
C GLN A 100 21.75 1.64 1.57
N PRO A 101 20.64 1.20 2.19
CA PRO A 101 19.64 2.12 2.70
C PRO A 101 20.09 2.73 4.04
N ASP A 102 19.78 4.01 4.23
CA ASP A 102 19.81 4.63 5.55
C ASP A 102 18.57 4.23 6.38
N ALA A 103 18.54 4.61 7.66
CA ALA A 103 17.45 4.27 8.57
C ALA A 103 16.08 4.84 8.14
N THR A 104 16.08 6.02 7.51
CA THR A 104 14.86 6.68 7.03
C THR A 104 14.30 5.94 5.82
N LEU A 105 15.17 5.56 4.89
CA LEU A 105 14.82 4.79 3.70
C LEU A 105 14.32 3.40 4.07
N LEU A 106 14.94 2.74 5.06
CA LEU A 106 14.45 1.47 5.61
C LEU A 106 13.04 1.59 6.22
N ALA A 107 12.77 2.67 6.96
CA ALA A 107 11.44 2.90 7.54
C ALA A 107 10.38 3.14 6.46
N GLU A 108 10.74 3.88 5.41
CA GLU A 108 9.85 4.13 4.28
C GLU A 108 9.56 2.84 3.48
N LEU A 109 10.57 1.99 3.25
CA LEU A 109 10.38 0.68 2.60
C LEU A 109 9.50 -0.24 3.45
N ASP A 110 9.64 -0.26 4.78
CA ASP A 110 8.75 -1.00 5.69
C ASP A 110 7.30 -0.51 5.59
N PHE A 111 7.10 0.81 5.56
CA PHE A 111 5.78 1.40 5.33
C PHE A 111 5.19 0.95 3.98
N ALA A 112 5.92 1.15 2.88
CA ALA A 112 5.47 0.78 1.54
C ALA A 112 5.13 -0.72 1.44
N TRP A 113 5.96 -1.57 2.06
CA TRP A 113 5.76 -3.02 2.11
C TRP A 113 4.49 -3.43 2.88
N ARG A 114 4.22 -2.77 4.00
CA ARG A 114 2.97 -3.00 4.75
C ARG A 114 1.74 -2.56 3.96
N VAL A 115 1.84 -1.48 3.18
CA VAL A 115 0.73 -0.99 2.38
C VAL A 115 0.46 -1.90 1.18
N VAL A 116 1.49 -2.34 0.45
CA VAL A 116 1.33 -3.10 -0.80
C VAL A 116 0.56 -4.41 -0.60
N ARG A 117 0.63 -5.02 0.59
CA ARG A 117 -0.14 -6.25 0.93
C ARG A 117 -1.66 -6.09 0.84
N HIS A 118 -2.15 -4.86 0.92
CA HIS A 118 -3.58 -4.53 0.90
C HIS A 118 -4.07 -4.12 -0.49
N VAL A 119 -3.17 -4.07 -1.48
CA VAL A 119 -3.47 -3.65 -2.86
C VAL A 119 -3.69 -4.90 -3.72
N ARG A 120 -4.66 -4.84 -4.65
CA ARG A 120 -4.96 -5.97 -5.55
C ARG A 120 -3.81 -6.21 -6.52
N SER A 121 -3.41 -7.47 -6.70
CA SER A 121 -2.29 -7.88 -7.56
C SER A 121 -2.59 -7.79 -9.05
N ASN A 122 -1.60 -7.51 -9.92
CA ASN A 122 -0.23 -7.11 -9.58
C ASN A 122 -0.20 -5.69 -9.00
N ALA A 123 0.48 -5.50 -7.87
CA ALA A 123 0.45 -4.26 -7.13
C ALA A 123 1.82 -3.58 -7.03
N ILE A 124 1.81 -2.26 -7.23
CA ILE A 124 2.94 -1.37 -7.01
C ILE A 124 2.48 -0.19 -6.15
N VAL A 125 3.23 0.10 -5.10
CA VAL A 125 3.01 1.26 -4.23
C VAL A 125 4.24 2.13 -4.26
N VAL A 126 4.05 3.42 -4.55
CA VAL A 126 5.07 4.46 -4.43
C VAL A 126 4.75 5.28 -3.19
N SER A 127 5.73 5.45 -2.30
CA SER A 127 5.53 6.20 -1.06
C SER A 127 6.74 7.05 -0.68
N LYS A 128 6.47 8.11 0.07
CA LYS A 128 7.44 9.01 0.66
C LYS A 128 6.83 9.62 1.92
N ASP A 129 7.66 9.86 2.94
CA ASP A 129 7.23 10.48 4.20
C ASP A 129 6.04 9.75 4.86
N GLN A 130 6.03 8.41 4.78
CA GLN A 130 4.97 7.51 5.22
C GLN A 130 3.59 7.81 4.62
N GLN A 131 3.58 8.27 3.37
CA GLN A 131 2.37 8.56 2.60
C GLN A 131 2.46 7.91 1.23
N THR A 132 1.37 7.29 0.78
CA THR A 132 1.27 6.77 -0.57
C THR A 132 1.13 7.93 -1.56
N LEU A 133 2.05 8.02 -2.51
CA LEU A 133 2.01 9.03 -3.58
C LEU A 133 1.31 8.48 -4.83
N GLY A 134 1.42 7.17 -5.07
CA GLY A 134 0.80 6.51 -6.20
C GLY A 134 0.64 5.02 -5.98
N ILE A 135 -0.46 4.47 -6.49
CA ILE A 135 -0.80 3.04 -6.35
C ILE A 135 -1.25 2.52 -7.71
N GLY A 136 -0.53 1.52 -8.23
CA GLY A 136 -0.95 0.73 -9.37
C GLY A 136 -1.51 -0.60 -8.87
N ALA A 137 -2.80 -0.83 -9.10
CA ALA A 137 -3.52 -1.99 -8.60
C ALA A 137 -4.18 -2.81 -9.73
N GLY A 138 -4.23 -4.12 -9.55
CA GLY A 138 -5.07 -5.03 -10.35
C GLY A 138 -4.64 -5.22 -11.79
N GLN A 139 -3.37 -4.95 -12.14
CA GLN A 139 -2.90 -5.04 -13.51
C GLN A 139 -2.49 -6.47 -13.91
N MET A 140 -2.68 -6.80 -15.19
CA MET A 140 -2.29 -8.09 -15.77
C MET A 140 -0.77 -8.32 -15.76
N ASN A 141 0.01 -7.24 -15.85
CA ASN A 141 1.47 -7.27 -15.78
C ASN A 141 1.98 -6.25 -14.76
N ARG A 142 3.20 -6.48 -14.26
CA ARG A 142 3.79 -5.69 -13.16
C ARG A 142 4.32 -4.33 -13.63
N VAL A 143 4.85 -4.27 -14.85
CA VAL A 143 5.34 -3.01 -15.43
C VAL A 143 4.21 -1.99 -15.60
N GLY A 144 3.02 -2.43 -16.05
CA GLY A 144 1.84 -1.57 -16.14
C GLY A 144 1.31 -1.11 -14.79
N ALA A 145 1.43 -1.93 -13.74
CA ALA A 145 1.16 -1.46 -12.37
C ALA A 145 2.16 -0.37 -11.96
N ALA A 146 3.44 -0.50 -12.32
CA ALA A 146 4.45 0.49 -12.02
C ALA A 146 4.22 1.81 -12.79
N GLU A 147 3.85 1.73 -14.07
CA GLU A 147 3.48 2.89 -14.89
C GLU A 147 2.34 3.69 -14.24
N LEU A 148 1.26 3.02 -13.80
CA LEU A 148 0.14 3.67 -13.13
C LEU A 148 0.56 4.31 -11.80
N ALA A 149 1.34 3.60 -10.98
CA ALA A 149 1.79 4.10 -9.69
C ALA A 149 2.70 5.33 -9.85
N LEU A 150 3.64 5.29 -10.79
CA LEU A 150 4.59 6.37 -11.04
C LEU A 150 3.90 7.57 -11.72
N ALA A 151 2.96 7.33 -12.63
CA ALA A 151 2.16 8.40 -13.24
C ALA A 151 1.28 9.12 -12.19
N ALA A 152 0.70 8.37 -11.24
CA ALA A 152 -0.07 8.96 -10.15
C ALA A 152 0.80 9.78 -9.20
N ALA A 153 2.03 9.32 -8.90
CA ALA A 153 2.97 10.04 -8.06
C ALA A 153 3.55 11.29 -8.77
N GLY A 154 3.72 11.26 -10.10
CA GLY A 154 4.28 12.35 -10.88
C GLY A 154 5.65 12.80 -10.36
N GLU A 155 5.88 14.11 -10.31
CA GLU A 155 7.12 14.70 -9.79
C GLU A 155 7.40 14.35 -8.32
N GLN A 156 6.38 13.99 -7.54
CA GLN A 156 6.54 13.60 -6.14
C GLN A 156 7.26 12.25 -5.99
N ALA A 157 7.33 11.44 -7.07
CA ALA A 157 8.10 10.19 -7.09
C ALA A 157 9.60 10.42 -6.87
N HIS A 158 10.12 11.63 -7.14
CA HIS A 158 11.53 11.91 -6.95
C HIS A 158 11.93 11.81 -5.47
N GLY A 159 12.89 10.93 -5.19
CA GLY A 159 13.34 10.63 -3.84
C GLY A 159 12.43 9.65 -3.08
N ALA A 160 11.37 9.14 -3.69
CA ALA A 160 10.44 8.17 -3.08
C ALA A 160 10.97 6.73 -3.14
N VAL A 161 10.22 5.80 -2.56
CA VAL A 161 10.46 4.35 -2.66
C VAL A 161 9.33 3.64 -3.39
N LEU A 162 9.60 2.42 -3.86
CA LEU A 162 8.63 1.58 -4.55
C LEU A 162 8.56 0.18 -3.94
N ALA A 163 7.38 -0.25 -3.53
CA ALA A 163 7.11 -1.62 -3.08
C ALA A 163 6.31 -2.41 -4.11
N SER A 164 6.68 -3.67 -4.29
CA SER A 164 6.02 -4.61 -5.20
C SER A 164 5.55 -5.85 -4.47
N ASP A 165 4.26 -6.21 -4.58
CA ASP A 165 3.68 -7.36 -3.86
C ASP A 165 4.28 -8.73 -4.25
N GLY A 166 4.90 -8.79 -5.42
CA GLY A 166 5.50 -9.95 -6.07
C GLY A 166 6.85 -9.60 -6.69
N PHE A 167 7.58 -10.61 -7.17
CA PHE A 167 8.92 -10.38 -7.73
C PHE A 167 8.88 -9.70 -9.10
N PHE A 168 9.95 -8.96 -9.44
CA PHE A 168 10.11 -8.40 -10.77
C PHE A 168 10.50 -9.50 -11.79
N PRO A 169 9.69 -9.73 -12.84
CA PRO A 169 10.03 -10.75 -13.83
C PRO A 169 11.21 -10.32 -14.72
N PHE A 170 11.38 -9.01 -14.92
CA PHE A 170 12.40 -8.37 -15.76
C PHE A 170 12.88 -7.05 -15.13
N SER A 171 13.98 -6.49 -15.66
CA SER A 171 14.56 -5.22 -15.19
C SER A 171 13.80 -3.96 -15.63
N ASP A 172 12.72 -4.10 -16.42
CA ASP A 172 11.92 -2.99 -16.95
C ASP A 172 11.36 -2.08 -15.85
N THR A 173 10.81 -2.69 -14.81
CA THR A 173 10.20 -1.99 -13.68
C THR A 173 11.25 -1.21 -12.88
N VAL A 174 12.46 -1.76 -12.75
CA VAL A 174 13.59 -1.07 -12.10
C VAL A 174 14.01 0.16 -12.90
N LYS A 175 14.16 0.02 -14.22
CA LYS A 175 14.53 1.13 -15.11
C LYS A 175 13.47 2.23 -15.11
N LEU A 176 12.20 1.85 -15.13
CA LEU A 176 11.08 2.79 -15.05
C LEU A 176 11.09 3.56 -13.72
N ALA A 177 11.27 2.86 -12.60
CA ALA A 177 11.37 3.47 -11.28
C ALA A 177 12.55 4.45 -11.19
N ALA A 178 13.72 4.06 -11.71
CA ALA A 178 14.90 4.92 -11.74
C ALA A 178 14.66 6.20 -12.57
N GLY A 179 14.01 6.07 -13.74
CA GLY A 179 13.65 7.21 -14.59
C GLY A 179 12.72 8.22 -13.91
N ALA A 180 11.89 7.75 -12.96
CA ALA A 180 11.03 8.60 -12.14
C ALA A 180 11.69 9.11 -10.85
N GLY A 181 12.98 8.81 -10.63
CA GLY A 181 13.73 9.28 -9.46
C GLY A 181 13.49 8.49 -8.17
N ILE A 182 12.96 7.27 -8.24
CA ILE A 182 12.86 6.36 -7.09
C ILE A 182 14.27 6.02 -6.58
N ARG A 183 14.48 6.06 -5.26
CA ARG A 183 15.79 5.72 -4.66
C ARG A 183 15.92 4.25 -4.25
N ALA A 184 14.81 3.60 -3.92
CA ALA A 184 14.82 2.25 -3.38
C ALA A 184 13.59 1.44 -3.75
N LEU A 185 13.79 0.13 -3.89
CA LEU A 185 12.74 -0.85 -4.17
C LEU A 185 12.73 -1.95 -3.12
N VAL A 186 11.53 -2.44 -2.78
CA VAL A 186 11.35 -3.66 -1.96
C VAL A 186 10.42 -4.64 -2.68
N GLN A 187 10.84 -5.91 -2.72
CA GLN A 187 10.15 -6.99 -3.41
C GLN A 187 10.41 -8.34 -2.73
N PRO A 188 9.69 -9.42 -3.05
CA PRO A 188 9.94 -10.74 -2.44
C PRO A 188 11.28 -11.39 -2.80
N GLY A 189 11.73 -11.24 -4.04
CA GLY A 189 12.71 -12.13 -4.67
C GLY A 189 12.11 -13.47 -5.09
N GLY A 190 12.95 -14.35 -5.62
CA GLY A 190 12.59 -15.69 -6.11
C GLY A 190 12.33 -15.76 -7.62
N SER A 191 12.67 -14.72 -8.39
CA SER A 191 12.63 -14.78 -9.86
C SER A 191 13.82 -15.58 -10.38
N LYS A 192 13.62 -16.36 -11.45
CA LYS A 192 14.74 -16.94 -12.21
C LYS A 192 15.68 -15.87 -12.79
N ARG A 193 15.22 -14.62 -12.87
CA ARG A 193 15.90 -13.46 -13.45
C ARG A 193 16.13 -12.34 -12.42
N ASP A 194 16.16 -12.67 -11.12
CA ASP A 194 16.40 -11.67 -10.07
C ASP A 194 17.72 -10.91 -10.30
N GLU A 195 18.77 -11.61 -10.76
CA GLU A 195 20.07 -11.03 -11.06
C GLU A 195 19.99 -9.86 -12.05
N GLU A 196 19.07 -9.89 -13.02
CA GLU A 196 18.91 -8.79 -13.97
C GLU A 196 18.33 -7.54 -13.32
N SER A 197 17.40 -7.71 -12.37
CA SER A 197 16.81 -6.60 -11.63
C SER A 197 17.82 -6.02 -10.63
N VAL A 198 18.60 -6.88 -9.96
CA VAL A 198 19.68 -6.47 -9.07
C VAL A 198 20.79 -5.75 -9.83
N ALA A 199 21.20 -6.27 -10.98
CA ALA A 199 22.20 -5.61 -11.83
C ALA A 199 21.71 -4.23 -12.31
N ALA A 200 20.44 -4.10 -12.67
CA ALA A 200 19.86 -2.81 -13.04
C ALA A 200 19.87 -1.82 -11.86
N CYS A 201 19.52 -2.26 -10.64
CA CYS A 201 19.65 -1.44 -9.44
C CYS A 201 21.08 -0.98 -9.19
N ASN A 202 22.05 -1.89 -9.29
CA ASN A 202 23.46 -1.58 -9.10
C ASN A 202 23.98 -0.57 -10.14
N ALA A 203 23.61 -0.75 -11.40
CA ALA A 203 24.00 0.16 -12.49
C ALA A 203 23.41 1.57 -12.34
N LEU A 204 22.22 1.68 -11.73
CA LEU A 204 21.48 2.92 -11.58
C LEU A 204 21.63 3.54 -10.17
N GLY A 205 22.34 2.88 -9.26
CA GLY A 205 22.56 3.34 -7.89
C GLY A 205 21.34 3.23 -6.96
N LEU A 206 20.38 2.36 -7.27
CA LEU A 206 19.18 2.14 -6.45
C LEU A 206 19.44 1.07 -5.39
N VAL A 207 18.80 1.24 -4.22
CA VAL A 207 18.72 0.18 -3.23
C VAL A 207 17.64 -0.83 -3.64
N MET A 208 17.92 -2.13 -3.54
CA MET A 208 16.93 -3.18 -3.66
C MET A 208 16.96 -4.10 -2.44
N ILE A 209 15.79 -4.33 -1.85
CA ILE A 209 15.58 -5.27 -0.76
C ILE A 209 14.71 -6.44 -1.23
N CYS A 210 15.15 -7.66 -0.93
CA CYS A 210 14.36 -8.89 -1.06
C CYS A 210 13.83 -9.32 0.32
N THR A 211 12.53 -9.59 0.44
CA THR A 211 11.88 -9.94 1.71
C THR A 211 11.69 -11.44 1.92
N GLY A 212 11.76 -12.24 0.85
CA GLY A 212 11.45 -13.67 0.85
C GLY A 212 9.95 -13.99 0.94
N ARG A 213 9.07 -12.98 0.91
CA ARG A 213 7.62 -13.16 1.11
C ARG A 213 6.81 -12.44 0.05
N ARG A 214 5.82 -13.14 -0.52
CA ARG A 214 4.88 -12.58 -1.50
C ARG A 214 3.53 -12.26 -0.85
N HIS A 215 2.91 -11.16 -1.27
CA HIS A 215 1.63 -10.65 -0.74
C HIS A 215 0.54 -10.57 -1.83
N PHE A 216 0.26 -11.68 -2.53
CA PHE A 216 -0.77 -11.68 -3.57
C PHE A 216 -2.18 -11.57 -3.03
N LEU A 217 -2.98 -10.72 -3.66
CA LEU A 217 -4.36 -10.43 -3.28
C LEU A 217 -5.24 -10.23 -4.52
N HIS A 218 -6.23 -11.11 -4.71
CA HIS A 218 -7.18 -11.10 -5.83
C HIS A 218 -8.62 -10.95 -5.38
#